data_AF-A0A3D0D0R7-F1
#
_entry.id   AF-A0A3D0D0R7-F1
#
_cell.length_a   1.000
_cell.length_b   1.000
_cell.length_c   1.000
_cell.angle_alpha   90.00
_cell.angle_beta   90.00
_cell.angle_gamma   90.00
#
_symmetry.space_group_name_H-M   'P 1'
#
loop_
_entity.id
_entity.type
_entity.pdbx_description
1 polymer ?
#
loop_
_entity_poly.entity_id
_entity_poly.type
_entity_poly.pdbx_seq_one_letter_code
_entity_poly.pdbx_strand_id
1 'polypeptide(L)' 'MTPEPDSISAAPAAPPGGGDPAWLESCFRAHGEAVYRAALRVTGSPSDAEDVLQTVFLRPSRRPPGE' A
#
# COMPACT_ATOMS: atom_id res chain seq x y z
N MET A 1 -38.82 -6.78 3.76
CA MET A 1 -37.61 -6.01 4.12
C MET A 1 -36.48 -6.99 4.34
N THR A 2 -35.82 -7.38 3.26
CA THR A 2 -34.56 -8.13 3.28
C THR A 2 -33.48 -7.14 2.85
N PRO A 3 -32.45 -6.86 3.66
CA PRO A 3 -31.30 -6.13 3.15
C PRO A 3 -30.45 -7.10 2.33
N GLU A 4 -30.39 -6.87 1.02
CA GLU A 4 -29.36 -7.48 0.16
C GLU A 4 -27.99 -7.05 0.70
N PRO A 5 -27.02 -7.96 0.87
CA PRO A 5 -25.66 -7.56 1.14
C PRO A 5 -25.13 -6.87 -0.10
N ASP A 6 -24.98 -5.54 -0.01
CA ASP A 6 -24.19 -4.74 -0.93
C ASP A 6 -22.80 -5.37 -0.98
N SER A 7 -22.62 -6.25 -1.97
CA SER A 7 -21.33 -6.78 -2.34
C SER A 7 -20.61 -5.58 -2.93
N ILE A 8 -19.93 -4.83 -2.06
CA ILE A 8 -18.84 -3.95 -2.45
C ILE A 8 -17.82 -4.85 -3.12
N SER A 9 -18.02 -5.04 -4.41
CA SER A 9 -16.98 -5.31 -5.37
C SER A 9 -16.07 -4.11 -5.30
N ALA A 10 -15.12 -4.16 -4.37
CA ALA A 10 -13.98 -3.27 -4.37
C ALA A 10 -13.20 -3.59 -5.64
N ALA A 11 -13.64 -3.00 -6.76
CA ALA A 11 -12.73 -2.71 -7.85
C ALA A 11 -11.51 -2.03 -7.20
N PRO A 12 -10.28 -2.43 -7.51
CA PRO A 12 -9.12 -1.68 -7.04
C PRO A 12 -9.27 -0.30 -7.67
N ALA A 13 -9.75 0.66 -6.88
CA ALA A 13 -9.67 2.06 -7.20
C ALA A 13 -8.18 2.35 -7.29
N ALA A 14 -7.63 2.19 -8.49
CA ALA A 14 -6.25 2.51 -8.78
C ALA A 14 -6.04 3.93 -8.28
N PRO A 15 -5.08 4.16 -7.37
CA PRO A 15 -4.87 5.47 -6.81
C PRO A 15 -4.61 6.47 -7.95
N PRO A 16 -5.13 7.71 -7.87
CA PRO A 16 -4.79 8.77 -8.81
C PRO A 16 -3.31 9.14 -8.60
N GLY A 17 -2.45 8.45 -9.32
CA GLY A 17 -0.99 8.46 -9.18
C GLY A 17 -0.45 7.18 -9.78
N GLY A 18 -0.17 7.21 -11.09
CA GLY A 18 0.16 6.06 -11.93
C GLY A 18 1.45 5.35 -11.53
N GLY A 19 1.36 4.49 -10.51
CA GLY A 19 2.34 3.44 -10.26
C GLY A 19 1.95 2.17 -11.00
N ASP A 20 2.92 1.52 -11.63
CA ASP A 20 2.71 0.22 -12.25
C ASP A 20 2.35 -0.82 -11.15
N PRO A 21 1.16 -1.45 -11.19
CA PRO A 21 0.71 -2.34 -10.13
C PRO A 21 1.57 -3.61 -10.05
N ALA A 22 2.15 -4.07 -11.17
CA ALA A 22 3.02 -5.24 -11.19
C ALA A 22 4.40 -4.95 -10.57
N TRP A 23 4.93 -3.73 -10.77
CA TRP A 23 6.12 -3.25 -10.07
C TRP A 23 5.87 -3.19 -8.56
N LEU A 24 4.73 -2.63 -8.13
CA LEU A 24 4.38 -2.52 -6.72
C LEU A 24 4.30 -3.91 -6.05
N GLU A 25 3.61 -4.86 -6.69
CA GLU A 25 3.52 -6.24 -6.19
C GLU A 25 4.90 -6.91 -6.09
N SER A 26 5.74 -6.75 -7.12
CA SER A 26 7.08 -7.34 -7.16
C SER A 26 7.99 -6.76 -6.08
N CYS A 27 7.99 -5.43 -5.91
CA CYS A 27 8.73 -4.75 -4.85
C CYS A 27 8.22 -5.15 -3.46
N PHE A 28 6.90 -5.25 -3.28
CA PHE A 28 6.32 -5.68 -2.00
C PHE A 28 6.72 -7.11 -1.66
N ARG A 29 6.66 -8.04 -2.62
CA ARG A 29 7.09 -9.43 -2.42
C ARG A 29 8.59 -9.52 -2.09
N ALA A 30 9.42 -8.68 -2.70
CA ALA A 30 10.88 -8.69 -2.48
C ALA A 30 11.31 -8.01 -1.17
N HIS A 31 10.60 -6.97 -0.72
CA HIS A 31 11.07 -6.09 0.35
C HIS A 31 10.07 -5.84 1.49
N GLY A 32 8.80 -6.21 1.33
CA GLY A 32 7.72 -5.88 2.26
C GLY A 32 7.99 -6.36 3.68
N GLU A 33 8.44 -7.61 3.85
CA GLU A 33 8.76 -8.15 5.18
C GLU A 33 9.94 -7.40 5.83
N ALA A 34 11.00 -7.14 5.08
CA ALA A 34 12.18 -6.44 5.60
C ALA A 34 11.85 -5.01 6.03
N VAL A 35 11.06 -4.29 5.23
CA VAL A 35 10.58 -2.95 5.55
C VAL A 35 9.66 -2.97 6.76
N TYR A 36 8.71 -3.91 6.82
CA TYR A 36 7.80 -4.05 7.96
C TYR A 36 8.56 -4.33 9.26
N ARG A 37 9.53 -5.26 9.25
CA ARG A 37 10.34 -5.53 10.45
C ARG A 37 11.22 -4.35 10.85
N ALA A 38 11.74 -3.61 9.88
CA ALA A 38 12.51 -2.39 10.17
C ALA A 38 11.61 -1.32 10.79
N ALA A 39 10.41 -1.10 10.24
CA ALA A 39 9.43 -0.17 10.79
C ALA A 39 9.01 -0.59 12.20
N LEU A 40 8.68 -1.87 12.41
CA LEU A 40 8.29 -2.40 13.72
C LEU A 40 9.38 -2.20 14.78
N ARG A 41 10.66 -2.31 14.41
CA ARG A 41 11.78 -2.05 15.33
C ARG A 41 11.91 -0.59 15.72
N VAL A 42 11.56 0.33 14.81
CA VAL A 42 11.64 1.78 15.04
C VAL A 42 10.42 2.26 15.83
N THR A 43 9.23 1.78 15.47
CA THR A 43 7.96 2.30 15.98
C THR A 43 7.48 1.56 17.22
N GLY A 44 7.88 0.29 17.39
CA GLY A 44 7.40 -0.59 18.46
C GLY A 44 5.91 -0.92 18.38
N SER A 45 5.21 -0.47 17.33
CA SER A 45 3.76 -0.61 17.16
C SER A 45 3.47 -1.25 15.80
N PRO A 46 2.68 -2.34 15.75
CA PRO A 46 2.32 -2.99 14.50
C PRO A 46 1.51 -2.06 13.58
N SER A 47 0.58 -1.27 14.15
CA SER A 47 -0.25 -0.35 13.38
C SER A 47 0.57 0.79 12.75
N ASP A 48 1.55 1.32 13.48
CA ASP A 48 2.44 2.36 12.95
C ASP A 48 3.40 1.80 11.90
N ALA A 49 3.84 0.55 12.08
CA ALA A 49 4.65 -0.16 11.09
C ALA A 49 3.89 -0.42 9.78
N GLU A 50 2.58 -0.71 9.86
CA GLU A 50 1.72 -0.84 8.68
C GLU A 50 1.54 0.50 7.95
N ASP A 51 1.33 1.61 8.66
CA ASP A 51 1.24 2.94 8.05
C ASP A 51 2.53 3.34 7.34
N VAL A 52 3.69 3.09 7.99
CA VAL A 52 5.01 3.31 7.39
C VAL A 52 5.20 2.43 6.14
N LEU A 53 4.84 1.15 6.22
CA LEU A 53 4.90 0.22 5.09
C LEU A 53 4.06 0.74 3.92
N GLN A 54 2.79 1.06 4.17
CA GLN A 54 1.89 1.61 3.15
C GLN A 54 2.46 2.90 2.56
N THR A 55 2.98 3.80 3.39
CA THR A 55 3.59 5.06 2.95
C THR A 55 4.82 4.84 2.08
N VAL A 56 5.72 3.93 2.43
CA VAL A 56 6.95 3.65 1.67
C VAL A 56 6.65 3.07 0.29
N PHE A 57 5.64 2.22 0.18
CA PHE A 57 5.27 1.59 -1.09
C PHE A 57 4.35 2.48 -1.95
N LEU A 58 3.55 3.37 -1.35
CA LEU A 58 2.60 4.24 -2.06
C LEU A 58 3.11 5.67 -2.30
N ARG A 59 4.19 6.13 -1.64
CA ARG A 59 4.79 7.45 -1.93
C ARG A 59 5.54 7.51 -3.28
N PRO A 60 6.31 6.50 -3.70
CA PRO A 60 7.07 6.55 -4.96
C PRO A 60 6.17 6.70 -6.20
N SER A 61 4.94 6.18 -6.17
CA SER A 61 3.96 6.29 -7.25
C SER A 61 3.33 7.69 -7.40
N ARG A 62 3.59 8.60 -6.45
CA ARG A 62 3.07 9.97 -6.43
C ARG A 62 4.08 11.01 -6.93
N ARG A 63 5.21 10.61 -7.51
CA ARG A 63 6.14 11.59 -8.10
C ARG A 63 5.44 12.30 -9.27
N PRO A 64 5.26 13.63 -9.25
CA PRO A 64 4.84 14.34 -10.45
C PRO A 64 5.89 14.08 -11.54
N PRO A 65 5.49 13.89 -12.81
CA PRO A 65 6.45 13.81 -13.91
C PRO A 65 7.37 15.03 -13.80
N GLY A 66 8.68 14.77 -13.75
CA GLY A 66 9.68 15.85 -13.78
C GLY A 66 9.51 16.67 -15.05
N GLU A 67 9.70 17.98 -14.91
CA GLU A 67 9.63 18.98 -15.98
C GLU A 67 10.50 18.67 -17.20
#